data_AF-A0A642C5J3-F1
#
_entry.id   AF-A0A642C5J3-F1
#
_cell.length_a   1.000
_cell.length_b   1.000
_cell.length_c   1.000
_cell.angle_alpha   90.00
_cell.angle_beta   90.00
_cell.angle_gamma   90.00
#
_symmetry.space_group_name_H-M   'P 1'
#
loop_
_entity.id
_entity.type
_entity.pdbx_description
1 polymer ?
#
loop_
_entity_poly.entity_id
_entity_poly.type
_entity_poly.pdbx_seq_one_letter_code
_entity_poly.pdbx_strand_id
1 'polypeptide(L)'
;DAEVPLYDVLEAMKKKENTAVTSIDPKKATPEQLREYLGEVLPNFDRERVYVADIKKLISWYNILISNGITEFKSEPEAEEEVATDEK
;
A
#
# COMPACT_ATOMS: atom_id res chain seq x y z
N ASP A 1 3.85 -6.19 17.70
CA ASP A 1 3.87 -6.37 16.23
C ASP A 1 2.49 -6.72 15.73
N ALA A 2 1.82 -5.79 15.05
CA ALA A 2 0.58 -6.09 14.35
C ALA A 2 0.88 -6.02 12.86
N GLU A 3 0.80 -7.16 12.17
CA GLU A 3 0.89 -7.21 10.72
C GLU A 3 -0.45 -6.76 10.13
N VAL A 4 -0.39 -5.85 9.16
CA VAL A 4 -1.58 -5.32 8.49
C VAL A 4 -1.61 -5.89 7.08
N PRO A 5 -2.70 -6.58 6.69
CA PRO A 5 -2.83 -7.11 5.34
C PRO A 5 -2.75 -6.02 4.28
N LEU A 6 -2.13 -6.31 3.14
CA LEU A 6 -1.95 -5.34 2.06
C LEU A 6 -3.29 -4.77 1.56
N TYR A 7 -4.33 -5.59 1.47
CA TYR A 7 -5.65 -5.13 1.04
C TYR A 7 -6.22 -4.05 1.96
N ASP A 8 -6.01 -4.14 3.28
CA ASP A 8 -6.47 -3.12 4.23
C ASP A 8 -5.73 -1.80 4.03
N VAL A 9 -4.43 -1.87 3.69
CA VAL A 9 -3.63 -0.67 3.36
C VAL A 9 -4.10 -0.05 2.05
N LEU A 10 -4.38 -0.85 1.02
CA LEU A 10 -4.89 -0.34 -0.27
C LEU A 10 -6.29 0.28 -0.13
N GLU A 11 -7.18 -0.29 0.69
CA GLU A 11 -8.47 0.31 1.03
C GLU A 11 -8.32 1.64 1.79
N ALA A 12 -7.36 1.73 2.71
CA ALA A 12 -7.05 2.99 3.40
C ALA A 12 -6.54 4.06 2.42
N MET A 13 -5.70 3.69 1.45
CA MET A 13 -5.26 4.58 0.36
C MET A 13 -6.44 5.02 -0.52
N LYS A 14 -7.31 4.09 -0.93
CA LYS A 14 -8.54 4.36 -1.69
C LYS A 14 -9.40 5.41 -1.02
N LYS A 15 -9.63 5.25 0.29
CA LYS A 15 -10.41 6.17 1.10
C LYS A 15 -9.78 7.55 1.17
N LYS A 16 -8.46 7.63 1.30
CA LYS A 16 -7.71 8.90 1.32
C LYS A 16 -7.80 9.67 -0.01
N GLU A 17 -7.61 8.95 -1.12
CA GLU A 17 -7.55 9.55 -2.47
C GLU A 17 -8.93 9.61 -3.16
N ASN A 18 -10.00 9.20 -2.48
CA ASN A 18 -11.36 9.12 -3.04
C ASN A 18 -11.41 8.32 -4.36
N THR A 19 -10.76 7.16 -4.41
CA THR A 19 -10.68 6.29 -5.61
C THR A 19 -9.91 6.91 -6.79
N ALA A 20 -9.18 8.00 -6.58
CA ALA A 20 -8.24 8.53 -7.55
C ALA A 20 -6.84 7.93 -7.36
N VAL A 21 -6.00 8.09 -8.38
CA VAL A 21 -4.55 7.82 -8.26
C VAL A 21 -3.95 8.75 -7.20
N THR A 22 -2.89 8.30 -6.53
CA THR A 22 -2.24 9.09 -5.49
C THR A 22 -1.73 10.41 -6.03
N SER A 23 -1.90 11.48 -5.26
CA SER A 23 -1.37 12.80 -5.61
C SER A 23 0.18 12.87 -5.56
N ILE A 24 0.83 11.91 -4.91
CA ILE A 24 2.28 11.81 -4.76
C ILE A 24 2.92 10.99 -5.89
N ASP A 25 4.00 11.52 -6.49
CA ASP A 25 4.82 10.76 -7.45
C ASP A 25 5.91 10.00 -6.70
N PRO A 26 5.86 8.66 -6.61
CA PRO A 26 6.81 7.87 -5.84
C PRO A 26 8.26 7.95 -6.37
N LYS A 27 8.47 8.40 -7.61
CA LYS A 27 9.81 8.58 -8.17
C LYS A 27 10.43 9.92 -7.80
N LYS A 28 9.62 10.95 -7.55
CA LYS A 28 10.07 12.32 -7.27
C LYS A 28 9.99 12.70 -5.80
N ALA A 29 9.11 12.06 -5.03
CA ALA A 29 8.92 12.36 -3.62
C ALA A 29 10.17 12.04 -2.78
N THR A 30 10.40 12.86 -1.75
CA THR A 30 11.46 12.62 -0.77
C THR A 30 11.11 11.46 0.17
N PRO A 31 12.10 10.84 0.83
CA PRO A 31 11.85 9.82 1.85
C PRO A 31 10.88 10.26 2.95
N GLU A 32 10.92 11.52 3.35
CA GLU A 32 10.04 12.11 4.37
C GLU A 32 8.61 12.20 3.86
N GLN A 33 8.40 12.75 2.66
CA GLN A 33 7.06 12.85 2.04
C GLN A 33 6.40 11.48 1.89
N LEU A 34 7.17 10.45 1.54
CA LEU A 34 6.67 9.08 1.43
C LEU A 34 6.25 8.51 2.78
N ARG A 35 7.02 8.76 3.83
CA ARG A 35 6.68 8.31 5.20
C ARG A 35 5.51 9.09 5.78
N GLU A 36 5.41 10.38 5.52
CA GLU A 36 4.26 11.20 5.90
C GLU A 36 3.01 10.67 5.22
N TYR A 37 3.07 10.43 3.91
CA TYR A 37 1.97 9.84 3.15
C TYR A 37 1.50 8.51 3.76
N LEU A 38 2.45 7.59 4.00
CA LEU A 38 2.10 6.31 4.63
C LEU A 38 1.57 6.49 6.04
N GLY A 39 2.08 7.46 6.81
CA GLY A 39 1.59 7.79 8.14
C GLY A 39 0.16 8.33 8.15
N GLU A 40 -0.28 9.00 7.09
CA GLU A 40 -1.67 9.44 6.95
C GLU A 40 -2.61 8.28 6.61
N VAL A 41 -2.11 7.26 5.91
CA VAL A 41 -2.86 6.06 5.53
C VAL A 41 -2.88 5.02 6.65
N LEU A 42 -1.74 4.80 7.29
CA LEU A 42 -1.50 3.80 8.32
C LEU A 42 -0.67 4.42 9.46
N PRO A 43 -1.26 5.18 10.40
CA PRO A 43 -0.51 5.94 11.42
C PRO A 43 0.42 5.14 12.32
N ASN A 44 0.14 3.86 12.52
CA ASN A 44 0.86 2.98 13.44
C ASN A 44 1.84 2.03 12.73
N PHE A 45 2.24 2.33 11.49
CA PHE A 45 3.21 1.50 10.77
C PHE A 45 4.59 1.51 11.43
N ASP A 46 5.29 0.38 11.35
CA ASP A 46 6.66 0.27 11.84
C ASP A 46 7.64 1.00 10.92
N ARG A 47 8.16 2.14 11.40
CA ARG A 47 9.09 3.00 10.64
C ARG A 47 10.47 2.39 10.44
N GLU A 48 10.86 1.40 11.26
CA GLU A 48 12.15 0.73 11.16
C GLU A 48 12.08 -0.45 10.17
N ARG A 49 10.94 -1.13 10.09
CA ARG A 49 10.72 -2.26 9.17
C ARG A 49 10.25 -1.84 7.79
N VAL A 50 9.53 -0.73 7.66
CA VAL A 50 9.02 -0.26 6.37
C VAL A 50 10.04 0.64 5.68
N TYR A 51 10.67 0.10 4.63
CA TYR A 51 11.64 0.84 3.84
C TYR A 51 10.94 1.77 2.84
N VAL A 52 11.61 2.87 2.50
CA VAL A 52 11.14 3.83 1.49
C VAL A 52 10.81 3.16 0.16
N ALA A 53 11.58 2.13 -0.23
CA ALA A 53 11.34 1.36 -1.44
C ALA A 53 10.00 0.61 -1.41
N ASP A 54 9.57 0.13 -0.24
CA ASP A 54 8.28 -0.54 -0.07
C ASP A 54 7.12 0.44 -0.19
N ILE A 55 7.27 1.64 0.39
CA ILE A 55 6.28 2.71 0.21
C ILE A 55 6.14 3.09 -1.27
N LYS A 56 7.26 3.22 -2.00
CA LYS A 56 7.24 3.51 -3.45
C LYS A 56 6.55 2.41 -4.25
N LYS A 57 6.82 1.14 -3.93
CA LYS A 57 6.16 -0.02 -4.55
C LYS A 57 4.66 -0.01 -4.27
N LEU A 58 4.26 0.18 -3.01
CA LEU A 58 2.88 0.27 -2.58
C LEU A 58 2.10 1.34 -3.36
N ILE A 59 2.63 2.56 -3.43
CA ILE A 59 2.01 3.66 -4.18
C ILE A 59 1.91 3.33 -5.67
N SER A 60 2.97 2.75 -6.25
CA SER A 60 2.96 2.37 -7.66
C SER A 60 1.91 1.31 -7.97
N TRP A 61 1.77 0.29 -7.12
CA TRP A 61 0.74 -0.75 -7.27
C TRP A 61 -0.66 -0.17 -7.15
N TYR A 62 -0.93 0.64 -6.13
CA TYR A 62 -2.21 1.30 -5.98
C TYR A 62 -2.57 2.13 -7.22
N ASN A 63 -1.64 2.94 -7.74
CA ASN A 63 -1.87 3.75 -8.94
C ASN A 63 -2.17 2.90 -10.17
N ILE A 64 -1.45 1.78 -10.35
CA ILE A 64 -1.69 0.84 -11.45
C ILE A 64 -3.09 0.24 -11.33
N LEU A 65 -3.49 -0.21 -10.13
CA LEU A 65 -4.79 -0.83 -9.91
C LEU A 65 -5.94 0.14 -10.22
N ILE A 66 -5.89 1.36 -9.66
CA ILE A 66 -6.89 2.41 -9.93
C ILE A 66 -6.92 2.78 -11.41
N SER A 67 -5.77 2.91 -12.06
CA SER A 67 -5.69 3.24 -13.50
C SER A 67 -6.31 2.16 -14.39
N ASN A 68 -6.36 0.92 -13.93
CA ASN A 68 -7.03 -0.19 -14.62
C ASN A 68 -8.50 -0.38 -14.19
N GLY A 69 -9.04 0.52 -13.35
CA GLY A 69 -10.41 0.42 -12.84
C GLY A 69 -10.60 -0.66 -11.78
N ILE A 70 -9.52 -1.20 -11.20
CA ILE A 70 -9.57 -2.17 -10.10
C ILE A 70 -9.66 -1.36 -8.79
N THR A 71 -10.86 -1.27 -8.24
CA THR A 71 -11.13 -0.46 -7.03
C THR A 71 -11.52 -1.29 -5.82
N GLU A 72 -11.80 -2.58 -5.99
CA GLU A 72 -12.14 -3.49 -4.89
C GLU A 72 -10.90 -4.31 -4.52
N PHE A 73 -10.29 -4.02 -3.37
CA PHE A 73 -9.03 -4.66 -2.95
C PHE A 73 -9.25 -5.83 -2.00
N LYS A 74 -10.43 -5.90 -1.39
CA LYS A 74 -10.85 -7.01 -0.54
C LYS A 74 -11.71 -7.96 -1.37
N SER A 75 -11.18 -9.14 -1.68
CA SER A 75 -11.98 -10.23 -2.22
C SER A 75 -12.92 -10.77 -1.13
N GLU A 76 -14.13 -11.16 -1.52
CA GLU A 76 -14.88 -12.14 -0.74
C GLU A 76 -14.02 -13.42 -0.61
N PRO A 77 -14.11 -14.16 0.51
CA PRO A 77 -13.12 -15.19 0.84
C PRO A 77 -13.16 -16.34 -0.18
N GLU A 78 -12.32 -16.26 -1.21
CA GLU A 78 -11.79 -17.44 -1.88
C GLU A 78 -10.63 -17.95 -1.02
N ALA A 79 -10.72 -19.25 -0.72
CA ALA A 79 -9.90 -19.95 0.25
C ALA A 79 -8.40 -19.67 0.13
N GLU A 80 -7.77 -19.57 1.30
CA GLU A 80 -6.33 -19.53 1.57
C GLU A 80 -5.47 -20.19 0.47
N GLU A 81 -4.75 -19.38 -0.32
CA GLU A 81 -3.47 -19.81 -0.89
C GLU A 81 -2.36 -19.25 0.00
N GLU A 82 -1.87 -20.10 0.90
CA GLU A 82 -0.60 -19.94 1.60
C GLU A 82 0.53 -19.77 0.56
N VAL A 83 0.95 -18.53 0.30
CA VAL A 83 2.23 -18.28 -0.36
C VAL A 83 3.35 -18.49 0.65
N ALA A 84 3.81 -19.74 0.71
CA ALA A 84 5.04 -20.14 1.37
C ALA A 84 6.23 -19.32 0.82
N THR A 85 6.91 -18.62 1.71
CA THR A 85 8.25 -18.07 1.51
C THR A 85 9.25 -19.21 1.31
N ASP A 86 9.79 -19.38 0.10
CA ASP A 86 11.00 -20.17 -0.13
C ASP A 86 12.21 -19.23 -0.22
N GLU A 87 13.03 -19.34 0.80
CA GLU A 87 14.31 -18.67 1.02
C GLU A 87 15.40 -19.49 0.30
N LYS A 88 16.16 -18.87 -0.62
CA LYS A 88 17.43 -19.44 -1.09
C LYS A 88 18.44 -18.38 -1.51
#